data_AF-A0A839J569-F1
#
_entry.id   AF-A0A839J569-F1
#
_cell.length_a   1.000
_cell.length_b   1.000
_cell.length_c   1.000
_cell.angle_alpha   90.00
_cell.angle_beta   90.00
_cell.angle_gamma   90.00
#
_symmetry.space_group_name_H-M   'P 1'
#
loop_
_entity.id
_entity.type
_entity.pdbx_description
1 polymer ?
#
loop_
_entity_poly.entity_id
_entity_poly.type
_entity_poly.pdbx_seq_one_letter_code
_entity_poly.pdbx_strand_id
1 'polypeptide(L)'
;MRRHARTDLLDAAQSRLAEHGYAGTSIRDLAADFGIKESSVYKHFSSKQALLETVLARADERVAATATALGVSDDDTPTPPPRPTTASFSTA
;
A
#
# COMPACT_ATOMS: atom_id res chain seq x y z
N MET A 1 15.35 7.85 -20.51
CA MET A 1 15.61 7.57 -19.08
C MET A 1 14.31 7.82 -18.33
N ARG A 2 13.55 6.77 -17.97
CA ARG A 2 12.26 6.94 -17.28
C ARG A 2 12.58 7.46 -15.87
N ARG A 3 12.18 8.70 -15.56
CA ARG A 3 12.13 9.18 -14.18
C ARG A 3 11.12 8.27 -13.48
N HIS A 4 11.55 7.27 -12.73
CA HIS A 4 10.64 6.50 -11.88
C HIS A 4 10.01 7.51 -10.92
N ALA A 5 8.77 7.85 -11.21
CA ALA A 5 8.08 8.87 -10.45
C ALA A 5 7.66 8.23 -9.12
N ARG A 6 7.57 9.05 -8.06
CA ARG A 6 7.02 8.64 -6.77
C ARG A 6 5.71 7.84 -6.91
N THR A 7 4.93 8.16 -7.94
CA THR A 7 3.70 7.45 -8.34
C THR A 7 3.92 6.00 -8.73
N ASP A 8 4.88 5.70 -9.62
CA ASP A 8 5.14 4.32 -10.07
C ASP A 8 5.55 3.44 -8.88
N LEU A 9 6.38 3.99 -8.00
CA LEU A 9 6.85 3.28 -6.81
C LEU A 9 5.71 3.02 -5.83
N LEU A 10 4.76 3.96 -5.73
CA LEU A 10 3.56 3.79 -4.93
C LEU A 10 2.62 2.72 -5.51
N ASP A 11 2.46 2.66 -6.83
CA ASP A 11 1.60 1.69 -7.50
C ASP A 11 2.12 0.25 -7.34
N ALA A 12 3.45 0.06 -7.44
CA ALA A 12 4.08 -1.23 -7.16
C ALA A 12 4.00 -1.61 -5.67
N ALA A 13 4.19 -0.64 -4.77
CA ALA A 13 4.02 -0.87 -3.34
C ALA A 13 2.58 -1.30 -3.00
N GLN A 14 1.59 -0.64 -3.59
CA GLN A 14 0.19 -1.01 -3.43
C GLN A 14 -0.07 -2.45 -3.91
N SER A 15 0.47 -2.83 -5.07
CA SER A 15 0.31 -4.17 -5.63
C SER A 15 0.93 -5.23 -4.73
N ARG A 16 2.18 -5.04 -4.28
CA ARG A 16 2.84 -5.95 -3.32
C ARG A 16 2.10 -6.07 -2.00
N LEU A 17 1.63 -4.95 -1.45
CA LEU A 17 0.87 -4.96 -0.20
C LEU A 17 -0.46 -5.72 -0.35
N ALA A 18 -1.10 -5.65 -1.52
CA ALA A 18 -2.31 -6.42 -1.81
C ALA A 18 -2.03 -7.92 -1.97
N GLU A 19 -0.94 -8.30 -2.64
CA GLU A 19 -0.60 -9.70 -2.94
C GLU A 19 0.07 -10.44 -1.79
N HIS A 20 0.97 -9.78 -1.06
CA HIS A 20 1.83 -10.40 -0.05
C HIS A 20 1.55 -9.89 1.38
N GLY A 21 0.67 -8.90 1.51
CA GLY A 21 0.39 -8.25 2.79
C GLY A 21 1.56 -7.41 3.29
N TYR A 22 1.37 -6.83 4.48
CA TYR A 22 2.39 -5.99 5.10
C TYR A 22 3.64 -6.79 5.45
N ALA A 23 3.53 -7.96 6.08
CA ALA A 23 4.68 -8.76 6.50
C ALA A 23 5.53 -9.24 5.31
N GLY A 24 4.89 -9.67 4.22
CA GLY A 24 5.56 -10.18 3.01
C GLY A 24 6.13 -9.10 2.07
N THR A 25 5.96 -7.82 2.40
CA THR A 25 6.50 -6.72 1.59
C THR A 25 7.70 -6.09 2.30
N SER A 26 8.83 -5.88 1.62
CA SER A 26 9.94 -5.09 2.17
C SER A 26 10.38 -3.97 1.25
N ILE A 27 11.03 -2.93 1.80
CA ILE A 27 11.64 -1.84 1.01
C ILE A 27 12.70 -2.40 0.06
N ARG A 28 13.42 -3.45 0.47
CA ARG A 28 14.41 -4.13 -0.35
C ARG A 28 13.79 -4.76 -1.59
N ASP A 29 12.70 -5.49 -1.41
CA ASP A 29 12.07 -6.18 -2.52
C ASP A 29 11.42 -5.18 -3.48
N LEU A 30 10.84 -4.10 -2.96
CA LEU A 30 10.34 -3.00 -3.78
C LEU A 30 11.48 -2.33 -4.56
N ALA A 31 12.64 -2.09 -3.95
CA ALA A 31 13.80 -1.54 -4.65
C ALA A 31 14.29 -2.49 -5.76
N ALA A 32 14.27 -3.81 -5.51
CA ALA A 32 14.65 -4.84 -6.47
C ALA A 32 13.72 -4.84 -7.70
N ASP A 33 12.41 -4.69 -7.52
CA ASP A 33 11.44 -4.63 -8.63
C ASP A 33 11.73 -3.50 -9.63
N PHE A 34 12.26 -2.39 -9.14
CA PHE A 34 12.63 -1.23 -9.96
C PHE A 34 14.10 -1.21 -10.38
N GLY A 35 14.91 -2.17 -9.94
CA GLY A 35 16.36 -2.16 -10.18
C GLY A 35 17.07 -0.94 -9.58
N ILE A 36 16.56 -0.40 -8.47
CA ILE A 36 17.13 0.76 -7.78
C ILE A 36 17.71 0.37 -6.41
N LYS A 37 18.48 1.28 -5.83
CA LYS A 37 18.97 1.14 -4.46
C LYS A 37 17.85 1.43 -3.47
N GLU A 38 17.83 0.74 -2.34
CA GLU A 38 16.92 1.04 -1.22
C GLU A 38 16.99 2.51 -0.80
N SER A 39 18.18 3.12 -0.81
CA SER A 39 18.35 4.53 -0.49
C SER A 39 17.58 5.47 -1.43
N SER A 40 17.29 5.06 -2.67
CA SER A 40 16.40 5.80 -3.57
C SER A 40 14.94 5.70 -3.14
N VAL A 41 14.51 4.55 -2.60
CA VAL A 41 13.16 4.37 -2.05
C VAL A 41 12.98 5.21 -0.79
N TYR A 42 13.98 5.20 0.09
CA TYR A 42 13.95 5.97 1.33
C TYR A 42 13.91 7.49 1.13
N LYS A 43 14.28 8.00 -0.05
CA LYS A 43 14.07 9.42 -0.43
C LYS A 43 12.59 9.78 -0.60
N HIS A 44 11.74 8.79 -0.86
CA HIS A 44 10.30 8.98 -1.06
C HIS A 44 9.48 8.58 0.17
N PHE A 45 9.95 7.58 0.92
CA PHE A 45 9.25 7.02 2.08
C PHE A 45 10.22 6.80 3.22
N SER A 46 10.01 7.48 4.35
CA SER A 46 10.90 7.40 5.51
C SER A 46 10.94 6.02 6.17
N SER A 47 9.89 5.22 5.99
CA SER A 47 9.80 3.86 6.51
C SER A 47 8.80 3.01 5.72
N LYS A 48 8.82 1.69 5.96
CA LYS A 48 7.80 0.76 5.44
C LYS A 48 6.39 1.10 5.95
N GLN A 49 6.28 1.63 7.17
CA GLN A 49 5.01 2.11 7.71
C GLN A 49 4.54 3.37 6.97
N ALA A 50 5.43 4.34 6.72
CA ALA A 50 5.10 5.55 5.97
C ALA A 50 4.68 5.23 4.52
N LEU A 51 5.28 4.19 3.92
CA LEU A 51 4.84 3.66 2.63
C LEU A 51 3.39 3.13 2.70
N LEU A 52 3.08 2.31 3.70
CA LEU A 52 1.72 1.79 3.90
C LEU A 52 0.71 2.93 4.12
N GLU A 53 1.02 3.87 5.01
CA GLU A 53 0.17 5.04 5.28
C GLU A 53 -0.11 5.84 4.01
N THR A 54 0.90 6.04 3.16
CA THR A 54 0.71 6.75 1.88
C THR A 54 -0.17 5.97 0.92
N VAL A 55 -0.04 4.63 0.88
CA VAL A 55 -0.89 3.76 0.05
C VAL A 55 -2.35 3.82 0.54
N LEU A 56 -2.56 3.75 1.86
CA LEU A 56 -3.90 3.83 2.46
C LEU A 56 -4.55 5.19 2.20
N ALA A 57 -3.82 6.29 2.44
CA ALA A 57 -4.33 7.64 2.18
C ALA A 57 -4.78 7.82 0.71
N ARG A 58 -4.01 7.29 -0.25
CA ARG A 58 -4.41 7.32 -1.67
C ARG A 58 -5.66 6.48 -1.93
N ALA A 59 -5.82 5.35 -1.25
CA ALA A 59 -7.03 4.52 -1.39
C ALA A 59 -8.25 5.26 -0.82
N ASP A 60 -8.11 5.87 0.36
CA ASP A 60 -9.17 6.65 1.00
C ASP A 60 -9.61 7.83 0.12
N GLU A 61 -8.66 8.58 -0.46
CA GLU A 61 -8.95 9.66 -1.40
C GLU A 61 -9.76 9.16 -2.62
N ARG A 62 -9.44 7.98 -3.16
CA ARG A 62 -10.17 7.39 -4.29
C ARG A 62 -11.58 6.94 -3.90
N VAL A 63 -11.73 6.37 -2.71
CA VAL A 63 -13.03 5.95 -2.19
C VAL A 63 -13.90 7.17 -1.95
N ALA A 64 -13.39 8.20 -1.28
CA ALA A 64 -14.09 9.46 -1.01
C ALA A 64 -14.53 10.16 -2.31
N ALA A 65 -13.66 10.21 -3.32
CA ALA A 65 -14.00 10.76 -4.63
C ALA A 65 -15.13 9.97 -5.32
N THR A 66 -15.12 8.64 -5.19
CA THR A 66 -16.16 7.77 -5.76
C THR A 66 -17.48 7.92 -5.01
N ALA A 67 -17.45 7.97 -3.68
CA ALA A 67 -18.62 8.19 -2.83
C ALA A 67 -19.30 9.53 -3.15
N THR A 68 -18.50 10.59 -3.28
CA THR A 68 -18.97 11.93 -3.68
C THR A 68 -19.66 11.90 -5.04
N ALA A 69 -19.06 11.21 -6.03
CA ALA A 69 -19.63 11.10 -7.37
C ALA A 69 -20.95 10.32 -7.42
N LEU A 70 -21.16 9.40 -6.46
CA LEU A 70 -22.37 8.58 -6.34
C LEU A 70 -23.42 9.19 -5.40
N GLY A 71 -23.13 10.32 -4.75
CA GLY A 71 -24.03 10.93 -3.76
C GLY A 71 -24.17 10.13 -2.47
N VAL A 72 -23.17 9.30 -2.13
CA VAL A 72 -23.12 8.55 -0.88
C VAL A 72 -22.60 9.49 0.22
N SER A 73 -23.37 9.66 1.29
CA SER A 73 -22.96 10.43 2.47
C SER A 73 -22.06 9.59 3.39
N ASP A 74 -21.08 10.21 4.05
CA ASP A 74 -20.10 9.56 4.94
C ASP A 74 -20.68 8.93 6.22
N ASP A 75 -21.99 9.08 6.47
CA ASP A 75 -22.67 8.63 7.71
C ASP A 75 -22.73 7.11 7.86
N ASP A 76 -22.41 6.36 6.80
CA ASP A 76 -22.64 4.92 6.69
C ASP A 76 -21.36 4.07 6.81
N THR A 77 -20.28 4.59 7.42
CA THR A 77 -19.00 3.83 7.50
C THR A 77 -19.20 2.54 8.32
N PRO A 78 -19.24 1.35 7.71
CA PRO A 78 -19.32 0.12 8.47
C PRO A 78 -17.93 -0.10 9.06
N THR A 79 -17.84 -0.27 10.37
CA THR A 79 -16.59 -0.75 10.99
C THR A 79 -16.23 -2.06 10.28
N PRO A 80 -15.08 -2.15 9.59
CA PRO A 80 -14.75 -3.35 8.85
C PRO A 80 -14.66 -4.52 9.84
N PRO A 81 -15.24 -5.70 9.51
CA PRO A 81 -15.13 -6.86 10.38
C PRO A 81 -13.64 -7.19 10.56
N PRO A 82 -13.24 -7.72 11.73
CA PRO A 82 -11.84 -8.08 11.98
C PRO A 82 -11.36 -9.00 10.87
N ARG A 83 -10.26 -8.64 10.19
CA ARG A 83 -9.69 -9.49 9.14
C ARG A 83 -9.35 -10.85 9.74
N PRO A 84 -9.63 -11.97 9.04
CA PRO A 84 -9.18 -13.28 9.50
C PRO A 84 -7.65 -13.23 9.56
N THR A 85 -7.11 -13.22 10.78
CA THR A 85 -5.68 -13.41 11.02
C THR A 85 -5.35 -14.76 10.43
N THR A 86 -4.60 -14.81 9.33
CA THR A 86 -4.09 -16.05 8.75
C THR A 86 -3.40 -16.82 9.87
N ALA A 87 -4.11 -17.81 10.40
CA ALA A 87 -3.60 -18.68 11.44
C ALA A 87 -2.32 -19.33 10.90
N SER A 88 -1.27 -19.31 11.71
CA SER A 88 -0.03 -20.03 11.48
C SER A 88 -0.32 -21.42 10.92
N PHE A 89 0.06 -21.66 9.66
CA PHE A 89 0.31 -23.02 9.22
C PHE A 89 1.56 -23.49 9.98
N SER A 90 1.32 -24.10 11.14
CA SER A 90 2.32 -24.83 11.89
C SER A 90 2.60 -26.13 11.15
N THR A 91 3.84 -26.27 10.69
CA THR A 91 4.38 -27.51 10.13
C THR A 91 4.27 -28.64 11.15
N ALA A 92 3.74 -29.78 10.70
CA ALA A 92 3.98 -31.09 11.29
C ALA A 92 4.90 -31.86 10.34
#